data_AF-A0A8S1L6F8-F1
#
_entry.id   AF-A0A8S1L6F8-F1
#
_cell.length_a   1.000
_cell.length_b   1.000
_cell.length_c   1.000
_cell.angle_alpha   90.00
_cell.angle_beta   90.00
_cell.angle_gamma   90.00
#
_symmetry.space_group_name_H-M   'P 1'
#
loop_
_entity.id
_entity.type
_entity.pdbx_description
1 polymer ?
#
loop_
_entity_poly.entity_id
_entity_poly.type
_entity_poly.pdbx_seq_one_letter_code
_entity_poly.pdbx_strand_id
1 'polypeptide(L)'
;MQNKEPQSKLYVIYHDPCLDGIYSLTGLVLPILVKIRKDNWTIQQYLELLKSELSKISKEIQKPQEYKQEIIYQDEPIENQNMGFFYPTIQDLCYMPIRLSEDSNEVQKIIKFLNDDSKSSILIIVDYFGRTWDNLLLLTKRFQYVIVIDHHQTCVNAIPDFKIEKYQVLNKVSGIDNLFMLVSIDKAACLLVQDFHEQIFQTKYTSLLPSNIGTKFTLFTKYISDNDLFVLQYPETEPLQMAIMRRRLQFDVRQNPAIFYKLLEFDFDFLVKEGKQLAVQRNKKVENLVKNRKTVVFGKDAVGYALYCDDLSIMNPLGNALGILAMRSGDQNLGAVYHDDKSNSTQYKIHLRSAHHDQNGVLLNRFRCDVLAESFGGGGHVGAASLYMKKKEWKKLMFE
;
A
#
# COMPACT_ATOMS: atom_id res chain seq x y z
N MET A 1 4.78 11.54 -45.86
CA MET A 1 4.68 10.98 -44.50
C MET A 1 3.55 11.70 -43.80
N GLN A 2 2.42 11.05 -43.54
CA GLN A 2 1.37 11.65 -42.71
C GLN A 2 1.91 11.70 -41.27
N ASN A 3 2.00 12.89 -40.69
CA ASN A 3 2.18 13.07 -39.25
C ASN A 3 0.99 12.40 -38.57
N LYS A 4 1.14 11.14 -38.14
CA LYS A 4 0.19 10.55 -37.20
C LYS A 4 0.33 11.33 -35.91
N GLU A 5 -0.74 11.99 -35.49
CA GLU A 5 -0.79 12.58 -34.15
C GLU A 5 -0.44 11.49 -33.11
N PRO A 6 0.33 11.84 -32.07
CA PRO A 6 0.70 10.88 -31.05
C PRO A 6 -0.55 10.35 -30.36
N GLN A 7 -0.74 9.02 -30.46
CA GLN A 7 -1.90 8.32 -29.91
C GLN A 7 -1.87 8.41 -28.37
N SER A 8 -2.93 8.99 -27.80
CA SER A 8 -3.07 9.17 -26.35
C SER A 8 -3.07 7.82 -25.64
N LYS A 9 -2.48 7.72 -24.45
CA LYS A 9 -2.45 6.49 -23.67
C LYS A 9 -3.01 6.72 -22.27
N LEU A 10 -3.45 5.63 -21.64
CA LEU A 10 -3.75 5.57 -20.22
C LEU A 10 -2.59 4.92 -19.49
N TYR A 11 -1.94 5.66 -18.61
CA TYR A 11 -0.88 5.16 -17.74
C TYR A 11 -1.43 4.94 -16.34
N VAL A 12 -1.09 3.80 -15.74
CA VAL A 12 -1.47 3.47 -14.37
C VAL A 12 -0.24 3.12 -13.55
N ILE A 13 0.01 3.90 -12.51
CA ILE A 13 1.00 3.59 -11.46
C ILE A 13 0.26 2.96 -10.29
N TYR A 14 0.83 1.89 -9.73
CA TYR A 14 0.27 1.22 -8.54
C TYR A 14 1.37 0.69 -7.61
N HIS A 15 1.05 0.58 -6.33
CA HIS A 15 1.97 0.04 -5.33
C HIS A 15 2.18 -1.47 -5.47
N ASP A 16 3.44 -1.88 -5.66
CA ASP A 16 3.87 -3.27 -5.68
C ASP A 16 4.99 -3.50 -4.64
N PRO A 17 5.06 -4.66 -3.97
CA PRO A 17 4.02 -5.68 -3.85
C PRO A 17 3.05 -5.34 -2.71
N CYS A 18 1.81 -4.99 -3.02
CA CYS A 18 0.75 -4.74 -2.04
C CYS A 18 -0.57 -5.40 -2.49
N LEU A 19 -1.31 -6.01 -1.54
CA LEU A 19 -2.62 -6.59 -1.88
C LEU A 19 -3.66 -5.49 -2.15
N ASP A 20 -3.65 -4.41 -1.37
CA ASP A 20 -4.50 -3.25 -1.66
C ASP A 20 -4.13 -2.61 -3.00
N GLY A 21 -2.83 -2.43 -3.27
CA GLY A 21 -2.33 -1.93 -4.56
C GLY A 21 -2.77 -2.76 -5.78
N ILE A 22 -2.63 -4.10 -5.75
CA ILE A 22 -3.06 -4.93 -6.88
C ILE A 22 -4.58 -5.01 -7.01
N TYR A 23 -5.34 -4.97 -5.91
CA TYR A 23 -6.81 -4.90 -5.98
C TYR A 23 -7.29 -3.52 -6.43
N SER A 24 -6.59 -2.44 -6.08
CA SER A 24 -6.84 -1.09 -6.60
C SER A 24 -6.67 -1.06 -8.12
N LEU A 25 -5.55 -1.60 -8.62
CA LEU A 25 -5.34 -1.73 -10.06
C LEU A 25 -6.43 -2.59 -10.72
N THR A 26 -6.76 -3.73 -10.11
CA THR A 26 -7.81 -4.62 -10.63
C THR A 26 -9.16 -3.90 -10.69
N GLY A 27 -9.52 -3.16 -9.63
CA GLY A 27 -10.74 -2.38 -9.57
C GLY A 27 -10.79 -1.26 -10.61
N LEU A 28 -9.63 -0.67 -10.92
CA LEU A 28 -9.53 0.37 -11.94
C LEU A 28 -9.78 -0.22 -13.34
N VAL A 29 -9.18 -1.37 -13.61
CA VAL A 29 -9.12 -1.98 -14.95
C VAL A 29 -10.39 -2.78 -15.29
N LEU A 30 -11.07 -3.39 -14.31
CA LEU A 30 -12.22 -4.26 -14.59
C LEU A 30 -13.38 -3.55 -15.32
N PRO A 31 -13.84 -2.37 -14.91
CA PRO A 31 -14.87 -1.64 -15.67
C PRO A 31 -14.43 -1.31 -17.10
N ILE A 32 -13.16 -0.94 -17.29
CA ILE A 32 -12.58 -0.66 -18.61
C ILE A 32 -12.64 -1.92 -19.49
N LEU A 33 -12.22 -3.07 -18.95
CA LEU A 33 -12.29 -4.35 -19.65
C LEU A 33 -13.72 -4.74 -20.04
N VAL A 34 -14.69 -4.50 -19.16
CA VAL A 34 -16.10 -4.77 -19.44
C VAL A 34 -16.60 -3.88 -20.58
N LYS A 35 -16.28 -2.59 -20.57
CA LYS A 35 -16.61 -1.67 -21.67
C LYS A 35 -15.99 -2.10 -22.99
N ILE A 36 -14.72 -2.50 -22.98
CA ILE A 36 -14.04 -2.97 -24.19
C ILE A 36 -14.72 -4.24 -24.74
N ARG A 37 -15.03 -5.22 -23.87
CA ARG A 37 -15.57 -6.52 -24.32
C ARG A 37 -17.05 -6.52 -24.64
N LYS A 38 -17.86 -5.81 -23.86
CA LYS A 38 -19.33 -5.84 -23.96
C LYS A 38 -19.85 -4.72 -24.87
N ASP A 39 -19.25 -3.54 -24.77
CA ASP A 39 -19.72 -2.33 -25.44
C ASP A 39 -18.83 -1.97 -26.64
N ASN A 40 -17.84 -2.81 -26.97
CA ASN A 40 -16.85 -2.61 -28.04
C ASN A 40 -16.08 -1.29 -27.93
N TRP A 41 -15.80 -0.83 -26.70
CA TRP A 41 -15.02 0.37 -26.50
C TRP A 41 -13.54 0.16 -26.85
N THR A 42 -12.90 1.25 -27.27
CA THR A 42 -11.44 1.41 -27.32
C THR A 42 -10.96 2.17 -26.09
N ILE A 43 -9.67 2.09 -25.78
CA ILE A 43 -9.06 2.94 -24.73
C ILE A 43 -9.23 4.43 -25.07
N GLN A 44 -9.21 4.80 -26.36
CA GLN A 44 -9.45 6.19 -26.76
C GLN A 44 -10.85 6.68 -26.36
N GLN A 45 -11.89 5.87 -26.55
CA GLN A 45 -13.25 6.23 -26.11
C GLN A 45 -13.33 6.37 -24.58
N TYR A 46 -12.63 5.53 -23.82
CA TYR A 46 -12.54 5.68 -22.38
C TYR A 46 -11.80 6.98 -21.98
N LEU A 47 -10.69 7.29 -22.63
CA LEU A 47 -9.93 8.52 -22.41
C LEU A 47 -10.79 9.76 -22.70
N GLU A 48 -11.54 9.79 -23.81
CA GLU A 48 -12.42 10.92 -24.14
C GLU A 48 -13.55 11.11 -23.12
N LEU A 49 -14.16 10.02 -22.63
CA LEU A 49 -15.10 10.11 -21.51
C LEU A 49 -14.42 10.71 -20.28
N LEU A 50 -13.25 10.18 -19.90
CA LEU A 50 -12.55 10.61 -18.71
C LEU A 50 -12.18 12.10 -18.80
N LYS A 51 -11.66 12.57 -19.94
CA LYS A 51 -11.38 14.00 -20.18
C LYS A 51 -12.64 14.85 -20.02
N SER A 52 -13.76 14.41 -20.60
CA SER A 52 -15.06 15.09 -20.50
C SER A 52 -15.52 15.21 -19.05
N GLU A 53 -15.47 14.12 -18.27
CA GLU A 53 -15.89 14.17 -16.86
C GLU A 53 -14.96 15.00 -15.99
N LEU A 54 -13.64 14.89 -16.18
CA LEU A 54 -12.66 15.72 -15.45
C LEU A 54 -12.86 17.22 -15.73
N SER A 55 -13.22 17.58 -16.96
CA SER A 55 -13.48 18.98 -17.33
C SER A 55 -14.69 19.60 -16.63
N LYS A 56 -15.62 18.77 -16.12
CA LYS A 56 -16.81 19.21 -15.39
C LYS A 56 -16.55 19.45 -13.90
N ILE A 57 -15.42 18.97 -13.37
CA ILE A 57 -15.08 19.11 -11.95
C ILE A 57 -14.62 20.54 -11.70
N SER A 58 -15.49 21.33 -11.06
CA SER A 58 -15.24 22.72 -10.70
C SER A 58 -14.89 22.93 -9.23
N LYS A 59 -15.08 21.91 -8.38
CA LYS A 59 -14.69 21.96 -6.97
C LYS A 59 -13.17 21.89 -6.87
N GLU A 60 -12.58 22.94 -6.33
CA GLU A 60 -11.14 23.04 -6.11
C GLU A 60 -10.78 22.78 -4.65
N ILE A 61 -9.67 22.05 -4.44
CA ILE A 61 -8.98 22.01 -3.16
C ILE A 61 -7.81 23.01 -3.22
N GLN A 62 -7.63 23.85 -2.20
CA GLN A 62 -6.62 24.91 -2.20
C GLN A 62 -5.18 24.39 -2.42
N LYS A 63 -4.40 25.15 -3.20
CA LYS A 63 -2.96 24.93 -3.44
C LYS A 63 -2.15 25.26 -2.17
N PRO A 64 -1.03 24.58 -1.90
CA PRO A 64 -0.02 25.04 -0.95
C PRO A 64 0.53 26.44 -1.30
N GLN A 65 0.83 27.27 -0.30
CA GLN A 65 1.66 28.48 -0.50
C GLN A 65 3.11 28.09 -0.90
N GLU A 66 3.74 28.89 -1.76
CA GLU A 66 5.03 28.59 -2.40
C GLU A 66 6.10 28.12 -1.41
N TYR A 67 6.48 26.84 -1.48
CA TYR A 67 7.70 26.35 -0.88
C TYR A 67 8.85 26.58 -1.86
N LYS A 68 9.61 27.67 -1.66
CA LYS A 68 10.84 27.92 -2.42
C LYS A 68 11.97 27.07 -1.85
N GLN A 69 12.06 25.83 -2.29
CA GLN A 69 13.36 25.16 -2.38
C GLN A 69 13.70 24.98 -3.85
N GLU A 70 14.62 25.80 -4.36
CA GLU A 70 15.29 25.52 -5.61
C GLU A 70 16.15 24.26 -5.40
N ILE A 71 15.64 23.11 -5.82
CA ILE A 71 16.45 21.90 -5.89
C ILE A 71 17.25 22.00 -7.19
N ILE A 72 18.53 22.29 -7.07
CA ILE A 72 19.49 22.26 -8.17
C ILE A 72 19.81 20.79 -8.44
N TYR A 73 19.24 20.23 -9.52
CA TYR A 73 19.54 18.86 -9.94
C TYR A 73 20.74 18.86 -10.89
N GLN A 74 21.71 17.99 -10.61
CA GLN A 74 22.81 17.68 -11.52
C GLN A 74 22.36 16.54 -12.43
N ASP A 75 22.39 16.77 -13.75
CA ASP A 75 22.18 15.74 -14.76
C ASP A 75 23.33 14.73 -14.71
N GLU A 76 23.19 13.63 -13.97
CA GLU A 76 24.11 12.51 -14.10
C GLU A 76 23.62 11.50 -15.16
N PRO A 77 24.48 11.14 -16.13
CA PRO A 77 24.14 10.14 -17.14
C PRO A 77 24.15 8.74 -16.52
N ILE A 78 22.98 8.24 -16.12
CA ILE A 78 22.82 6.83 -15.73
C ILE A 78 22.65 5.99 -17.00
N GLU A 79 23.57 5.04 -17.18
CA GLU A 79 23.59 4.04 -18.25
C GLU A 79 22.26 3.29 -18.36
N ASN A 80 21.83 3.11 -19.62
CA ASN A 80 20.60 2.41 -20.02
C ASN A 80 20.63 0.95 -19.55
N GLN A 81 20.13 0.68 -18.35
CA GLN A 81 19.66 -0.65 -18.00
C GLN A 81 18.26 -0.83 -18.60
N ASN A 82 18.10 -1.86 -19.44
CA ASN A 82 16.85 -2.28 -20.05
C ASN A 82 15.79 -2.54 -18.97
N MET A 83 15.05 -1.51 -18.60
CA MET A 83 13.89 -1.61 -17.72
C MET A 83 12.68 -1.93 -18.59
N GLY A 84 12.24 -3.19 -18.57
CA GLY A 84 11.11 -3.70 -19.35
C GLY A 84 9.79 -3.03 -18.93
N PHE A 85 9.38 -2.02 -19.68
CA PHE A 85 8.27 -1.12 -19.32
C PHE A 85 7.18 -1.05 -20.40
N PHE A 86 6.85 -2.16 -21.07
CA PHE A 86 5.59 -2.23 -21.83
C PHE A 86 5.10 -3.67 -21.89
N TYR A 87 3.89 -3.91 -21.43
CA TYR A 87 3.11 -5.10 -21.81
C TYR A 87 1.69 -4.66 -22.16
N PRO A 88 1.38 -4.46 -23.45
CA PRO A 88 0.03 -4.20 -23.90
C PRO A 88 -0.70 -5.55 -23.92
N THR A 89 -1.42 -5.89 -22.86
CA THR A 89 -2.55 -6.84 -23.03
C THR A 89 -3.75 -6.14 -23.65
N ILE A 90 -3.81 -4.81 -23.54
CA ILE A 90 -4.78 -3.93 -24.17
C ILE A 90 -4.01 -2.76 -24.81
N GLN A 91 -4.27 -2.49 -26.08
CA GLN A 91 -3.67 -1.36 -26.78
C GLN A 91 -3.94 -0.05 -26.03
N ASP A 92 -2.91 0.79 -25.87
CA ASP A 92 -2.93 2.10 -25.18
C ASP A 92 -3.13 2.11 -23.66
N LEU A 93 -3.19 0.95 -22.99
CA LEU A 93 -3.17 0.85 -21.52
C LEU A 93 -1.80 0.39 -21.02
N CYS A 94 -1.15 1.22 -20.21
CA CYS A 94 0.22 1.00 -19.74
C CYS A 94 0.26 0.91 -18.21
N TYR A 95 0.99 -0.09 -17.70
CA TYR A 95 1.12 -0.33 -16.25
C TYR A 95 2.53 -0.10 -15.76
N MET A 96 2.64 0.53 -14.59
CA MET A 96 3.90 0.84 -13.92
C MET A 96 3.79 0.40 -12.46
N PRO A 97 4.12 -0.87 -12.14
CA PRO A 97 4.27 -1.28 -10.76
C PRO A 97 5.47 -0.58 -10.17
N ILE A 98 5.26 0.10 -9.03
CA ILE A 98 6.34 0.76 -8.32
C ILE A 98 6.50 0.14 -6.95
N ARG A 99 7.71 -0.37 -6.72
CA ARG A 99 8.22 -0.64 -5.38
C ARG A 99 8.67 0.68 -4.81
N LEU A 100 7.77 1.36 -4.14
CA LEU A 100 8.10 2.59 -3.45
C LEU A 100 8.95 2.23 -2.23
N SER A 101 10.27 2.07 -2.43
CA SER A 101 11.23 2.31 -1.37
C SER A 101 11.25 3.81 -1.07
N GLU A 102 11.73 4.20 0.10
CA GLU A 102 11.75 5.60 0.58
C GLU A 102 12.56 6.58 -0.31
N ASP A 103 13.06 6.15 -1.46
CA ASP A 103 14.03 6.84 -2.28
C ASP A 103 13.36 7.66 -3.40
N SER A 104 13.64 8.97 -3.40
CA SER A 104 13.09 9.99 -4.31
C SER A 104 13.37 9.75 -5.81
N ASN A 105 14.25 8.80 -6.14
CA ASN A 105 14.72 8.52 -7.50
C ASN A 105 13.68 7.84 -8.42
N GLU A 106 12.61 7.24 -7.90
CA GLU A 106 11.64 6.50 -8.72
C GLU A 106 10.84 7.40 -9.68
N VAL A 107 10.43 8.60 -9.26
CA VAL A 107 9.66 9.51 -10.13
C VAL A 107 10.52 10.04 -11.28
N GLN A 108 11.81 10.28 -11.04
CA GLN A 108 12.73 10.65 -12.10
C GLN A 108 12.94 9.52 -13.11
N LYS A 109 12.97 8.26 -12.66
CA LYS A 109 12.99 7.10 -13.57
C LYS A 109 11.74 7.04 -14.44
N ILE A 110 10.56 7.32 -13.87
CA ILE A 110 9.30 7.41 -14.64
C ILE A 110 9.40 8.50 -15.70
N ILE A 111 9.81 9.71 -15.31
CA ILE A 111 9.91 10.85 -16.23
C ILE A 111 10.91 10.58 -17.35
N LYS A 112 12.08 10.00 -17.03
CA LYS A 112 13.11 9.64 -18.01
C LYS A 112 12.62 8.56 -18.99
N PHE A 113 11.73 7.69 -18.54
CA PHE A 113 11.17 6.63 -19.37
C PHE A 113 10.03 7.10 -20.29
N LEU A 114 9.30 8.14 -19.90
CA LEU A 114 8.20 8.68 -20.69
C LEU A 114 8.74 9.49 -21.88
N ASN A 115 8.39 9.05 -23.09
CA ASN A 115 8.63 9.83 -24.31
C ASN A 115 7.73 11.08 -24.37
N ASP A 116 8.07 12.06 -25.22
CA ASP A 116 7.34 13.34 -25.36
C ASP A 116 5.86 13.21 -25.75
N ASP A 117 5.44 12.05 -26.26
CA ASP A 117 4.05 11.72 -26.60
C ASP A 117 3.10 11.64 -25.39
N SER A 118 3.60 11.73 -24.15
CA SER A 118 2.78 11.67 -22.94
C SER A 118 1.88 12.89 -22.73
N LYS A 119 2.11 14.01 -23.43
CA LYS A 119 1.36 15.27 -23.23
C LYS A 119 -0.14 15.19 -23.58
N SER A 120 -0.54 14.24 -24.43
CA SER A 120 -1.95 13.95 -24.74
C SER A 120 -2.52 12.81 -23.88
N SER A 121 -1.69 12.20 -23.04
CA SER A 121 -2.02 11.00 -22.25
C SER A 121 -2.49 11.35 -20.85
N ILE A 122 -3.20 10.41 -20.21
CA ILE A 122 -3.66 10.52 -18.81
C ILE A 122 -2.84 9.58 -17.94
N LEU A 123 -2.45 10.07 -16.76
CA LEU A 123 -1.84 9.28 -15.70
C LEU A 123 -2.79 9.11 -14.53
N ILE A 124 -3.02 7.87 -14.10
CA ILE A 124 -3.70 7.54 -12.85
C ILE A 124 -2.69 6.89 -11.92
N ILE A 125 -2.61 7.41 -10.70
CA ILE A 125 -1.74 6.89 -9.64
C ILE A 125 -2.65 6.35 -8.55
N VAL A 126 -2.58 5.05 -8.29
CA VAL A 126 -3.36 4.39 -7.23
C VAL A 126 -2.43 3.91 -6.12
N ASP A 127 -2.87 4.06 -4.88
CA ASP A 127 -2.13 3.59 -3.70
C ASP A 127 -0.73 4.26 -3.62
N TYR A 128 -0.70 5.59 -3.69
CA TYR A 128 0.52 6.38 -3.87
C TYR A 128 1.25 6.68 -2.56
N PHE A 129 2.44 6.13 -2.41
CA PHE A 129 3.35 6.45 -1.30
C PHE A 129 4.48 7.42 -1.70
N GLY A 130 4.20 8.51 -2.42
CA GLY A 130 5.23 9.50 -2.69
C GLY A 130 5.28 10.62 -1.66
N ARG A 131 6.50 10.94 -1.20
CA ARG A 131 6.73 11.86 -0.07
C ARG A 131 6.75 13.34 -0.42
N THR A 132 6.87 13.71 -1.71
CA THR A 132 7.10 15.11 -2.10
C THR A 132 6.07 15.61 -3.11
N TRP A 133 5.60 16.83 -2.86
CA TRP A 133 4.76 17.61 -3.77
C TRP A 133 5.42 17.80 -5.14
N ASP A 134 6.72 18.10 -5.15
CA ASP A 134 7.47 18.42 -6.36
C ASP A 134 7.44 17.28 -7.39
N ASN A 135 7.47 16.04 -6.91
CA ASN A 135 7.36 14.87 -7.76
C ASN A 135 6.01 14.83 -8.50
N LEU A 136 4.91 15.16 -7.81
CA LEU A 136 3.59 15.27 -8.45
C LEU A 136 3.55 16.42 -9.45
N LEU A 137 4.16 17.57 -9.13
CA LEU A 137 4.26 18.73 -10.03
C LEU A 137 5.07 18.44 -11.30
N LEU A 138 6.05 17.55 -11.24
CA LEU A 138 6.80 17.15 -12.43
C LEU A 138 5.94 16.30 -13.37
N LEU A 139 5.09 15.43 -12.82
CA LEU A 139 4.17 14.60 -13.61
C LEU A 139 3.12 15.46 -14.32
N THR A 140 2.62 16.53 -13.68
CA THR A 140 1.65 17.45 -14.31
C THR A 140 2.25 18.22 -15.51
N LYS A 141 3.57 18.35 -15.61
CA LYS A 141 4.23 18.91 -16.80
C LYS A 141 4.31 17.92 -17.98
N ARG A 142 4.09 16.63 -17.73
CA ARG A 142 4.28 15.54 -18.70
C ARG A 142 2.97 14.97 -19.23
N PHE A 143 1.89 15.03 -18.47
CA PHE A 143 0.61 14.43 -18.82
C PHE A 143 -0.47 15.49 -19.03
N GLN A 144 -1.46 15.15 -19.88
CA GLN A 144 -2.64 15.99 -20.06
C GLN A 144 -3.40 16.11 -18.74
N TYR A 145 -3.57 15.00 -18.04
CA TYR A 145 -4.19 14.91 -16.72
C TYR A 145 -3.44 13.93 -15.82
N VAL A 146 -3.32 14.29 -14.54
CA VAL A 146 -2.80 13.45 -13.47
C VAL A 146 -3.89 13.28 -12.43
N ILE A 147 -4.21 12.02 -12.11
CA ILE A 147 -5.23 11.65 -11.12
C ILE A 147 -4.55 10.85 -10.02
N VAL A 148 -4.69 11.29 -8.77
CA VAL A 148 -4.18 10.58 -7.59
C VAL A 148 -5.35 10.01 -6.80
N ILE A 149 -5.33 8.69 -6.59
CA ILE A 149 -6.30 7.95 -5.77
C ILE A 149 -5.50 7.29 -4.64
N ASP A 150 -5.59 7.82 -3.43
CA ASP A 150 -4.72 7.37 -2.35
C ASP A 150 -5.35 7.50 -0.96
N HIS A 151 -4.83 6.75 -0.01
CA HIS A 151 -5.29 6.74 1.38
C HIS A 151 -4.19 7.01 2.41
N HIS A 152 -2.93 7.12 1.99
CA HIS A 152 -1.83 7.28 2.91
C HIS A 152 -1.80 8.68 3.52
N GLN A 153 -1.55 8.76 4.82
CA GLN A 153 -1.30 10.02 5.51
C GLN A 153 -0.10 10.77 4.91
N THR A 154 0.87 10.06 4.33
CA THR A 154 2.02 10.68 3.65
C THR A 154 1.61 11.47 2.42
N CYS A 155 0.62 11.03 1.63
CA CYS A 155 0.09 11.80 0.51
C CYS A 155 -0.63 13.06 0.98
N VAL A 156 -1.40 12.95 2.07
CA VAL A 156 -2.02 14.10 2.73
C VAL A 156 -0.96 15.11 3.18
N ASN A 157 0.08 14.62 3.84
CA ASN A 157 1.14 15.45 4.41
C ASN A 157 2.10 16.01 3.35
N ALA A 158 2.22 15.33 2.20
CA ALA A 158 3.05 15.79 1.07
C ALA A 158 2.49 17.06 0.44
N ILE A 159 1.28 17.48 0.80
CA ILE A 159 0.63 18.71 0.33
C ILE A 159 0.60 19.69 1.52
N PRO A 160 1.50 20.69 1.55
CA PRO A 160 1.49 21.69 2.63
C PRO A 160 0.15 22.43 2.69
N ASP A 161 -0.35 22.70 3.90
CA ASP A 161 -1.66 23.33 4.17
C ASP A 161 -2.92 22.53 3.74
N PHE A 162 -2.75 21.26 3.37
CA PHE A 162 -3.84 20.35 3.03
C PHE A 162 -4.60 19.90 4.28
N LYS A 163 -5.57 20.71 4.71
CA LYS A 163 -6.53 20.33 5.76
C LYS A 163 -7.63 19.48 5.15
N ILE A 164 -7.40 18.16 5.05
CA ILE A 164 -8.48 17.26 4.61
C ILE A 164 -9.54 17.15 5.69
N GLU A 165 -10.70 17.73 5.43
CA GLU A 165 -11.96 17.19 5.93
C GLU A 165 -12.34 16.02 5.01
N LYS A 166 -12.02 14.78 5.41
CA LYS A 166 -12.43 13.50 4.78
C LYS A 166 -12.92 13.60 3.31
N TYR A 167 -12.03 13.77 2.33
CA TYR A 167 -12.45 13.96 0.94
C TYR A 167 -12.76 12.63 0.23
N GLN A 168 -14.01 12.19 0.31
CA GLN A 168 -14.55 11.06 -0.47
C GLN A 168 -15.00 11.46 -1.88
N VAL A 169 -14.52 12.60 -2.38
CA VAL A 169 -14.91 13.20 -3.66
C VAL A 169 -13.65 13.54 -4.45
N LEU A 170 -13.69 13.30 -5.76
CA LEU A 170 -12.65 13.66 -6.71
C LEU A 170 -12.70 15.18 -6.91
N ASN A 171 -11.60 15.85 -6.58
CA ASN A 171 -11.50 17.30 -6.71
C ASN A 171 -10.32 17.70 -7.57
N LYS A 172 -10.42 18.89 -8.16
CA LYS A 172 -9.31 19.55 -8.84
C LYS A 172 -8.41 20.23 -7.81
N VAL A 173 -7.09 20.22 -8.01
CA VAL A 173 -6.18 21.02 -7.17
C VAL A 173 -6.14 22.45 -7.68
N SER A 174 -6.39 23.41 -6.78
CA SER A 174 -6.36 24.83 -7.09
C SER A 174 -4.99 25.24 -7.61
N GLY A 175 -4.97 26.14 -8.60
CA GLY A 175 -3.74 26.61 -9.24
C GLY A 175 -2.93 25.53 -10.00
N ILE A 176 -3.50 24.33 -10.22
CA ILE A 176 -2.93 23.29 -11.08
C ILE A 176 -4.04 22.65 -11.93
N ASP A 177 -4.16 23.11 -13.18
CA ASP A 177 -5.35 22.81 -13.98
C ASP A 177 -5.59 21.35 -14.33
N ASN A 178 -4.55 20.53 -14.27
CA ASN A 178 -4.56 19.15 -14.71
C ASN A 178 -4.29 18.13 -13.61
N LEU A 179 -4.36 18.52 -12.34
CA LEU A 179 -4.17 17.62 -11.20
C LEU A 179 -5.50 17.40 -10.46
N PHE A 180 -5.88 16.13 -10.34
CA PHE A 180 -7.08 15.70 -9.63
C PHE A 180 -6.72 14.73 -8.51
N MET A 181 -7.43 14.83 -7.40
CA MET A 181 -7.17 14.01 -6.22
C MET A 181 -8.46 13.48 -5.61
N LEU A 182 -8.45 12.18 -5.29
CA LEU A 182 -9.44 11.48 -4.47
C LEU A 182 -8.69 10.82 -3.32
N VAL A 183 -8.75 11.42 -2.13
CA VAL A 183 -7.91 11.00 -0.99
C VAL A 183 -8.72 10.86 0.29
N SER A 184 -8.60 9.68 0.92
CA SER A 184 -9.29 9.40 2.19
C SER A 184 -8.46 8.46 3.07
N ILE A 185 -8.04 8.94 4.23
CA ILE A 185 -7.32 8.12 5.22
C ILE A 185 -8.18 7.04 5.89
N ASP A 186 -9.51 7.14 5.75
CA ASP A 186 -10.49 6.21 6.35
C ASP A 186 -10.91 5.07 5.39
N LYS A 187 -10.39 5.06 4.16
CA LYS A 187 -10.77 4.08 3.12
C LYS A 187 -9.52 3.58 2.41
N ALA A 188 -9.36 2.27 2.24
CA ALA A 188 -8.26 1.71 1.46
C ALA A 188 -8.36 2.11 -0.02
N ALA A 189 -7.25 2.11 -0.75
CA ALA A 189 -7.24 2.55 -2.14
C ALA A 189 -8.14 1.67 -3.03
N CYS A 190 -8.30 0.37 -2.71
CA CYS A 190 -9.15 -0.52 -3.51
C CYS A 190 -10.65 -0.16 -3.43
N LEU A 191 -11.07 0.53 -2.37
CA LEU A 191 -12.42 1.09 -2.24
C LEU A 191 -12.49 2.48 -2.90
N LEU A 192 -11.44 3.29 -2.79
CA LEU A 192 -11.41 4.61 -3.44
C LEU A 192 -11.43 4.53 -4.96
N VAL A 193 -10.85 3.50 -5.55
CA VAL A 193 -10.96 3.26 -7.00
C VAL A 193 -12.41 2.92 -7.42
N GLN A 194 -13.19 2.28 -6.54
CA GLN A 194 -14.62 2.09 -6.79
C GLN A 194 -15.34 3.43 -6.76
N ASP A 195 -15.10 4.24 -5.70
CA ASP A 195 -15.67 5.60 -5.58
C ASP A 195 -15.30 6.48 -6.78
N PHE A 196 -14.08 6.37 -7.31
CA PHE A 196 -13.63 7.07 -8.52
C PHE A 196 -14.51 6.71 -9.72
N HIS A 197 -14.71 5.43 -9.99
CA HIS A 197 -15.57 4.98 -11.09
C HIS A 197 -17.02 5.37 -10.87
N GLU A 198 -17.53 5.34 -9.64
CA GLU A 198 -18.89 5.77 -9.33
C GLU A 198 -19.10 7.25 -9.64
N GLN A 199 -18.09 8.08 -9.39
CA GLN A 199 -18.12 9.51 -9.70
C GLN A 199 -18.01 9.78 -11.20
N ILE A 200 -17.09 9.10 -11.91
CA ILE A 200 -16.90 9.26 -13.35
C ILE A 200 -18.11 8.76 -14.15
N PHE A 201 -18.66 7.59 -13.81
CA PHE A 201 -19.78 7.00 -14.54
C PHE A 201 -21.16 7.35 -13.98
N GLN A 202 -21.22 8.05 -12.84
CA GLN A 202 -22.47 8.42 -12.15
C GLN A 202 -23.39 7.21 -11.90
N THR A 203 -22.79 6.08 -11.57
CA THR A 203 -23.50 4.81 -11.35
C THR A 203 -22.73 3.96 -10.35
N LYS A 204 -23.40 3.00 -9.69
CA LYS A 204 -22.73 2.14 -8.72
C LYS A 204 -21.67 1.27 -9.40
N TYR A 205 -20.55 1.06 -8.72
CA TYR A 205 -19.42 0.30 -9.26
C TYR A 205 -19.83 -1.12 -9.63
N THR A 206 -20.67 -1.75 -8.82
CA THR A 206 -21.21 -3.10 -9.08
C THR A 206 -22.08 -3.16 -10.33
N SER A 207 -22.68 -2.06 -10.76
CA SER A 207 -23.44 -1.95 -12.02
C SER A 207 -22.55 -1.85 -13.26
N LEU A 208 -21.26 -1.50 -13.09
CA LEU A 208 -20.27 -1.49 -14.17
C LEU A 208 -19.73 -2.88 -14.50
N LEU A 209 -20.02 -3.88 -13.66
CA LEU A 209 -19.49 -5.24 -13.78
C LEU A 209 -20.61 -6.27 -13.95
N PRO A 210 -20.32 -7.43 -14.57
CA PRO A 210 -21.19 -8.59 -14.47
C PRO A 210 -21.47 -8.93 -13.00
N SER A 211 -22.74 -9.23 -12.65
CA SER A 211 -23.19 -9.38 -11.26
C SER A 211 -22.33 -10.35 -10.43
N ASN A 212 -21.93 -11.48 -11.01
CA ASN A 212 -21.06 -12.47 -10.37
C ASN A 212 -19.65 -11.92 -10.09
N ILE A 213 -19.08 -11.15 -11.01
CA ILE A 213 -17.76 -10.52 -10.87
C ILE A 213 -17.84 -9.37 -9.86
N GLY A 214 -18.84 -8.50 -9.98
CA GLY A 214 -19.03 -7.35 -9.10
C GLY A 214 -19.20 -7.79 -7.64
N THR A 215 -20.12 -8.73 -7.38
CA THR A 215 -20.36 -9.25 -6.03
C THR A 215 -19.11 -9.85 -5.41
N LYS A 216 -18.39 -10.68 -6.19
CA LYS A 216 -17.17 -11.33 -5.74
C LYS A 216 -16.06 -10.31 -5.47
N PHE A 217 -15.83 -9.38 -6.39
CA PHE A 217 -14.80 -8.37 -6.25
C PHE A 217 -15.06 -7.48 -5.02
N THR A 218 -16.30 -6.99 -4.86
CA THR A 218 -16.71 -6.23 -3.68
C THR A 218 -16.49 -7.02 -2.38
N LEU A 219 -16.83 -8.32 -2.37
CA LEU A 219 -16.57 -9.19 -1.23
C LEU A 219 -15.08 -9.23 -0.88
N PHE A 220 -14.17 -9.45 -1.83
CA PHE A 220 -12.74 -9.48 -1.53
C PHE A 220 -12.21 -8.11 -1.09
N THR A 221 -12.59 -7.01 -1.77
CA THR A 221 -12.12 -5.66 -1.40
C THR A 221 -12.52 -5.26 0.02
N LYS A 222 -13.67 -5.73 0.52
CA LYS A 222 -14.10 -5.53 1.92
C LYS A 222 -13.07 -6.06 2.92
N TYR A 223 -12.61 -7.31 2.75
CA TYR A 223 -11.65 -7.94 3.66
C TYR A 223 -10.22 -7.44 3.45
N ILE A 224 -9.87 -7.08 2.22
CA ILE A 224 -8.56 -6.48 1.92
C ILE A 224 -8.46 -5.11 2.58
N SER A 225 -9.48 -4.27 2.44
CA SER A 225 -9.57 -2.97 3.11
C SER A 225 -9.58 -3.12 4.64
N ASP A 226 -10.28 -4.12 5.18
CA ASP A 226 -10.31 -4.36 6.64
C ASP A 226 -8.92 -4.69 7.20
N ASN A 227 -8.10 -5.42 6.43
CA ASN A 227 -6.72 -5.70 6.78
C ASN A 227 -5.82 -4.47 6.61
N ASP A 228 -5.92 -3.81 5.46
CA ASP A 228 -5.05 -2.70 5.08
C ASP A 228 -5.16 -1.50 6.02
N LEU A 229 -6.40 -1.18 6.44
CA LEU A 229 -6.68 -0.13 7.42
C LEU A 229 -6.45 -0.57 8.87
N PHE A 230 -6.02 -1.82 9.11
CA PHE A 230 -5.87 -2.42 10.45
C PHE A 230 -7.15 -2.35 11.32
N VAL A 231 -8.32 -2.32 10.70
CA VAL A 231 -9.62 -2.31 11.40
C VAL A 231 -9.87 -3.69 12.02
N LEU A 232 -9.59 -4.76 11.26
CA LEU A 232 -9.70 -6.16 11.70
C LEU A 232 -11.08 -6.50 12.29
N GLN A 233 -12.16 -5.95 11.73
CA GLN A 233 -13.51 -6.16 12.24
C GLN A 233 -14.06 -7.56 11.89
N TYR A 234 -13.56 -8.18 10.82
CA TYR A 234 -14.08 -9.47 10.36
C TYR A 234 -13.14 -10.62 10.75
N PRO A 235 -13.68 -11.72 11.32
CA PRO A 235 -12.86 -12.86 11.73
C PRO A 235 -12.22 -13.60 10.54
N GLU A 236 -12.73 -13.44 9.33
CA GLU A 236 -12.14 -14.02 8.13
C GLU A 236 -11.01 -13.18 7.51
N THR A 237 -10.80 -11.94 7.95
CA THR A 237 -9.79 -11.02 7.37
C THR A 237 -8.39 -11.62 7.39
N GLU A 238 -7.91 -12.02 8.58
CA GLU A 238 -6.58 -12.61 8.72
C GLU A 238 -6.48 -13.97 7.99
N PRO A 239 -7.40 -14.94 8.16
CA PRO A 239 -7.39 -16.18 7.38
C PRO A 239 -7.32 -15.96 5.86
N LEU A 240 -8.15 -15.07 5.32
CA LEU A 240 -8.19 -14.79 3.89
C LEU A 240 -6.82 -14.26 3.43
N GLN A 241 -6.27 -13.27 4.13
CA GLN A 241 -4.96 -12.70 3.83
C GLN A 241 -3.85 -13.75 3.87
N MET A 242 -3.82 -14.58 4.91
CA MET A 242 -2.84 -15.65 5.03
C MET A 242 -2.89 -16.61 3.84
N ALA A 243 -4.09 -17.02 3.42
CA ALA A 243 -4.26 -17.91 2.27
C ALA A 243 -3.82 -17.25 0.95
N ILE A 244 -4.16 -15.98 0.73
CA ILE A 244 -3.74 -15.24 -0.47
C ILE A 244 -2.22 -15.09 -0.49
N MET A 245 -1.60 -14.67 0.61
CA MET A 245 -0.14 -14.50 0.71
C MET A 245 0.62 -15.82 0.57
N ARG A 246 0.04 -16.94 1.05
CA ARG A 246 0.63 -18.29 0.91
C ARG A 246 0.87 -18.70 -0.55
N ARG A 247 0.09 -18.14 -1.48
CA ARG A 247 0.20 -18.41 -2.93
C ARG A 247 1.39 -17.72 -3.59
N ARG A 248 2.01 -16.73 -2.93
CA ARG A 248 3.20 -16.00 -3.43
C ARG A 248 3.00 -15.52 -4.87
N LEU A 249 1.84 -14.93 -5.14
CA LEU A 249 1.50 -14.43 -6.45
C LEU A 249 2.47 -13.31 -6.87
N GLN A 250 2.86 -13.33 -8.14
CA GLN A 250 3.56 -12.21 -8.76
C GLN A 250 2.53 -11.11 -9.08
N PHE A 251 2.61 -9.98 -8.38
CA PHE A 251 1.71 -8.82 -8.53
C PHE A 251 2.16 -7.83 -9.60
N ASP A 252 3.41 -7.93 -10.07
CA ASP A 252 3.85 -7.21 -11.25
C ASP A 252 3.09 -7.74 -12.48
N VAL A 253 2.13 -6.96 -12.99
CA VAL A 253 1.29 -7.32 -14.15
C VAL A 253 2.11 -7.49 -15.43
N ARG A 254 3.30 -6.89 -15.50
CA ARG A 254 4.21 -7.05 -16.64
C ARG A 254 4.82 -8.45 -16.64
N GLN A 255 5.02 -9.02 -15.45
CA GLN A 255 5.54 -10.37 -15.26
C GLN A 255 4.41 -11.42 -15.17
N ASN A 256 3.21 -11.01 -14.76
CA ASN A 256 2.04 -11.89 -14.66
C ASN A 256 0.77 -11.21 -15.20
N PRO A 257 0.61 -11.10 -16.53
CA PRO A 257 -0.54 -10.42 -17.12
C PRO A 257 -1.89 -11.08 -16.80
N ALA A 258 -1.87 -12.35 -16.41
CA ALA A 258 -3.05 -13.11 -16.01
C ALA A 258 -3.50 -12.85 -14.55
N ILE A 259 -2.82 -11.97 -13.80
CA ILE A 259 -3.12 -11.74 -12.38
C ILE A 259 -4.57 -11.32 -12.14
N PHE A 260 -5.15 -10.47 -12.99
CA PHE A 260 -6.54 -10.04 -12.87
C PHE A 260 -7.52 -11.21 -12.87
N TYR A 261 -7.33 -12.17 -13.77
CA TYR A 261 -8.16 -13.38 -13.85
C TYR A 261 -7.93 -14.29 -12.65
N LYS A 262 -6.67 -14.49 -12.24
CA LYS A 262 -6.32 -15.31 -11.07
C LYS A 262 -6.98 -14.79 -9.79
N LEU A 263 -6.99 -13.47 -9.58
CA LEU A 263 -7.66 -12.85 -8.43
C LEU A 263 -9.18 -13.08 -8.49
N LEU A 264 -9.77 -12.99 -9.68
CA LEU A 264 -11.19 -13.25 -9.89
C LEU A 264 -11.57 -14.73 -9.80
N GLU A 265 -10.64 -15.67 -9.91
CA GLU A 265 -10.88 -17.11 -9.78
C GLU A 265 -10.93 -17.57 -8.31
N PHE A 266 -10.38 -16.78 -7.38
CA PHE A 266 -10.30 -17.14 -5.97
C PHE A 266 -11.64 -17.49 -5.32
N ASP A 267 -11.77 -18.69 -4.79
CA ASP A 267 -12.94 -19.09 -4.00
C ASP A 267 -12.80 -18.57 -2.57
N PHE A 268 -13.73 -17.72 -2.15
CA PHE A 268 -13.66 -17.06 -0.84
C PHE A 268 -13.72 -18.07 0.31
N ASP A 269 -14.69 -18.97 0.30
CA ASP A 269 -14.90 -19.94 1.39
C ASP A 269 -13.74 -20.92 1.49
N PHE A 270 -13.21 -21.37 0.34
CA PHE A 270 -12.02 -22.20 0.28
C PHE A 270 -10.81 -21.48 0.89
N LEU A 271 -10.56 -20.22 0.51
CA LEU A 271 -9.43 -19.44 1.02
C LEU A 271 -9.55 -19.21 2.53
N VAL A 272 -10.74 -18.88 3.02
CA VAL A 272 -10.97 -18.69 4.46
C VAL A 272 -10.73 -20.00 5.21
N LYS A 273 -11.21 -21.13 4.70
CA LYS A 273 -10.99 -22.46 5.30
C LYS A 273 -9.50 -22.82 5.34
N GLU A 274 -8.79 -22.64 4.23
CA GLU A 274 -7.35 -22.84 4.13
C GLU A 274 -6.60 -21.92 5.10
N GLY A 275 -6.95 -20.64 5.11
CA GLY A 275 -6.39 -19.63 5.99
C GLY A 275 -6.51 -19.98 7.47
N LYS A 276 -7.67 -20.48 7.89
CA LYS A 276 -7.91 -20.95 9.27
C LYS A 276 -6.97 -22.12 9.62
N GLN A 277 -6.75 -23.06 8.69
CA GLN A 277 -5.80 -24.16 8.91
C GLN A 277 -4.35 -23.65 9.01
N LEU A 278 -3.96 -22.69 8.16
CA LEU A 278 -2.65 -22.04 8.23
C LEU A 278 -2.47 -21.29 9.56
N ALA A 279 -3.50 -20.60 10.04
CA ALA A 279 -3.50 -19.90 11.32
C ALA A 279 -3.29 -20.88 12.50
N VAL A 280 -3.97 -22.04 12.50
CA VAL A 280 -3.76 -23.08 13.53
C VAL A 280 -2.30 -23.57 13.54
N GLN A 281 -1.73 -23.86 12.36
CA GLN A 281 -0.33 -24.29 12.26
C GLN A 281 0.65 -23.22 12.75
N ARG A 282 0.42 -21.96 12.35
CA ARG A 282 1.19 -20.80 12.77
C ARG A 282 1.11 -20.59 14.28
N ASN A 283 -0.10 -20.62 14.85
CA ASN A 283 -0.32 -20.39 16.28
C ASN A 283 0.34 -21.50 17.11
N LYS A 284 0.24 -22.77 16.69
CA LYS A 284 0.96 -23.89 17.34
C LYS A 284 2.48 -23.71 17.30
N LYS A 285 3.02 -23.18 16.19
CA LYS A 285 4.45 -22.82 16.08
C LYS A 285 4.81 -21.71 17.06
N VAL A 286 4.01 -20.64 17.12
CA VAL A 286 4.20 -19.51 18.05
C VAL A 286 4.14 -19.99 19.51
N GLU A 287 3.13 -20.76 19.90
CA GLU A 287 2.97 -21.32 21.25
C GLU A 287 4.17 -22.15 21.71
N ASN A 288 4.79 -22.89 20.79
CA ASN A 288 5.99 -23.65 21.11
C ASN A 288 7.23 -22.76 21.23
N LEU A 289 7.34 -21.72 20.41
CA LEU A 289 8.47 -20.80 20.42
C LEU A 289 8.50 -19.90 21.65
N VAL A 290 7.35 -19.38 22.09
CA VAL A 290 7.27 -18.49 23.28
C VAL A 290 7.71 -19.16 24.58
N LYS A 291 7.78 -20.51 24.62
CA LYS A 291 8.34 -21.24 25.76
C LYS A 291 9.83 -20.93 25.99
N ASN A 292 10.56 -20.56 24.93
CA ASN A 292 11.99 -20.22 24.98
C ASN A 292 12.25 -18.72 25.13
N ARG A 293 11.22 -17.94 25.49
CA ARG A 293 11.36 -16.50 25.70
C ARG A 293 12.38 -16.19 26.79
N LYS A 294 12.96 -15.00 26.71
CA LYS A 294 13.80 -14.41 27.75
C LYS A 294 13.17 -13.11 28.22
N THR A 295 13.42 -12.73 29.47
CA THR A 295 13.02 -11.41 29.97
C THR A 295 13.93 -10.36 29.35
N VAL A 296 13.35 -9.25 28.91
CA VAL A 296 14.09 -8.09 28.41
C VAL A 296 13.67 -6.85 29.19
N VAL A 297 14.65 -6.03 29.56
CA VAL A 297 14.43 -4.75 30.22
C VAL A 297 15.04 -3.66 29.35
N PHE A 298 14.19 -2.80 28.79
CA PHE A 298 14.63 -1.61 28.08
C PHE A 298 14.70 -0.42 29.05
N GLY A 299 15.86 0.25 29.09
CA GLY A 299 16.06 1.36 30.01
C GLY A 299 15.99 0.91 31.47
N LYS A 300 15.24 1.64 32.31
CA LYS A 300 15.09 1.31 33.74
C LYS A 300 13.87 0.45 34.05
N ASP A 301 12.76 0.66 33.33
CA ASP A 301 11.45 0.18 33.79
C ASP A 301 10.63 -0.53 32.71
N ALA A 302 11.09 -0.59 31.45
CA ALA A 302 10.31 -1.21 30.38
C ALA A 302 10.59 -2.71 30.26
N VAL A 303 9.81 -3.52 30.98
CA VAL A 303 9.99 -4.97 31.09
C VAL A 303 9.04 -5.69 30.14
N GLY A 304 9.57 -6.66 29.38
CA GLY A 304 8.78 -7.50 28.49
C GLY A 304 9.46 -8.83 28.20
N TYR A 305 8.97 -9.53 27.18
CA TYR A 305 9.58 -10.78 26.73
C TYR A 305 10.17 -10.67 25.33
N ALA A 306 11.29 -11.34 25.14
CA ALA A 306 12.02 -11.35 23.88
C ALA A 306 12.34 -12.76 23.37
N LEU A 307 12.39 -12.92 22.05
CA LEU A 307 12.82 -14.15 21.41
C LEU A 307 13.58 -13.88 20.10
N TYR A 308 14.67 -14.63 19.89
CA TYR A 308 15.32 -14.67 18.58
C TYR A 308 14.46 -15.46 17.58
N CYS A 309 14.14 -14.88 16.43
CA CYS A 309 13.42 -15.58 15.38
C CYS A 309 13.75 -14.99 14.01
N ASP A 310 14.31 -15.80 13.11
CA ASP A 310 14.65 -15.39 11.74
C ASP A 310 13.47 -15.62 10.75
N ASP A 311 12.37 -16.21 11.22
CA ASP A 311 11.17 -16.40 10.40
C ASP A 311 10.31 -15.14 10.40
N LEU A 312 10.53 -14.28 9.40
CA LEU A 312 9.77 -13.04 9.19
C LEU A 312 8.25 -13.26 9.15
N SER A 313 7.78 -14.44 8.72
CA SER A 313 6.35 -14.71 8.53
C SER A 313 5.57 -14.81 9.84
N ILE A 314 6.25 -15.00 10.98
CA ILE A 314 5.62 -15.14 12.30
C ILE A 314 6.03 -14.06 13.29
N MET A 315 6.86 -13.08 12.90
CA MET A 315 7.35 -12.04 13.83
C MET A 315 6.24 -11.26 14.49
N ASN A 316 5.21 -10.87 13.72
CA ASN A 316 4.09 -10.13 14.24
C ASN A 316 3.27 -10.94 15.28
N PRO A 317 2.75 -12.14 14.97
CA PRO A 317 2.02 -12.94 15.95
C PRO A 317 2.91 -13.42 17.11
N LEU A 318 4.19 -13.70 16.88
CA LEU A 318 5.14 -14.04 17.94
C LEU A 318 5.36 -12.88 18.91
N GLY A 319 5.59 -11.67 18.40
CA GLY A 319 5.75 -10.48 19.23
C GLY A 319 4.50 -10.16 20.05
N ASN A 320 3.32 -10.26 19.44
CA ASN A 320 2.05 -10.11 20.17
C ASN A 320 1.89 -11.16 21.26
N ALA A 321 2.20 -12.44 20.97
CA ALA A 321 2.13 -13.51 21.95
C ALA A 321 3.11 -13.30 23.12
N LEU A 322 4.33 -12.81 22.85
CA LEU A 322 5.29 -12.43 23.89
C LEU A 322 4.76 -11.28 24.77
N GLY A 323 4.17 -10.24 24.18
CA GLY A 323 3.58 -9.12 24.91
C GLY A 323 2.40 -9.53 25.80
N ILE A 324 1.49 -10.37 25.28
CA ILE A 324 0.38 -10.93 26.07
C ILE A 324 0.92 -11.76 27.24
N LEU A 325 1.95 -12.57 27.00
CA LEU A 325 2.54 -13.41 28.02
C LEU A 325 3.25 -12.59 29.12
N ALA A 326 3.93 -11.51 28.74
CA ALA A 326 4.55 -10.57 29.67
C ALA A 326 3.50 -9.92 30.57
N MET A 327 2.43 -9.39 29.96
CA MET A 327 1.29 -8.81 30.69
C MET A 327 0.65 -9.82 31.65
N ARG A 328 0.47 -11.07 31.24
CA ARG A 328 -0.04 -12.14 32.13
C ARG A 328 0.89 -12.50 33.27
N SER A 329 2.18 -12.18 33.14
CA SER A 329 3.18 -12.38 34.19
C SER A 329 3.28 -11.18 35.15
N GLY A 330 2.49 -10.12 34.93
CA GLY A 330 2.52 -8.89 35.72
C GLY A 330 3.38 -7.76 35.13
N ASP A 331 4.01 -7.99 33.98
CA ASP A 331 4.84 -7.00 33.29
C ASP A 331 4.03 -6.17 32.28
N GLN A 332 4.71 -5.37 31.45
CA GLN A 332 4.06 -4.59 30.41
C GLN A 332 3.71 -5.47 29.21
N ASN A 333 2.71 -5.04 28.44
CA ASN A 333 2.34 -5.66 27.16
C ASN A 333 3.38 -5.36 26.08
N LEU A 334 4.59 -5.89 26.25
CA LEU A 334 5.76 -5.64 25.41
C LEU A 334 6.41 -6.97 25.00
N GLY A 335 6.34 -7.25 23.70
CA GLY A 335 7.06 -8.34 23.07
C GLY A 335 8.13 -7.83 22.12
N ALA A 336 9.31 -8.44 22.14
CA ALA A 336 10.41 -8.13 21.23
C ALA A 336 10.85 -9.38 20.44
N VAL A 337 10.76 -9.33 19.12
CA VAL A 337 11.33 -10.37 18.25
C VAL A 337 12.54 -9.81 17.55
N TYR A 338 13.68 -10.51 17.63
CA TYR A 338 14.93 -10.01 17.05
C TYR A 338 15.59 -11.05 16.15
N HIS A 339 16.30 -10.55 15.14
CA HIS A 339 17.06 -11.36 14.19
C HIS A 339 18.30 -10.60 13.71
N ASP A 340 19.24 -11.31 13.09
CA ASP A 340 20.42 -10.69 12.50
C ASP A 340 20.03 -9.67 11.43
N ASP A 341 20.64 -8.48 11.47
CA ASP A 341 20.51 -7.55 10.36
C ASP A 341 21.33 -8.05 9.16
N LYS A 342 20.65 -8.15 8.00
CA LYS A 342 21.25 -8.62 6.75
C LYS A 342 22.24 -7.61 6.18
N SER A 343 22.08 -6.32 6.51
CA SER A 343 22.98 -5.25 6.03
C SER A 343 24.20 -5.04 6.93
N ASN A 344 24.08 -5.36 8.23
CA ASN A 344 25.14 -5.20 9.22
C ASN A 344 25.14 -6.36 10.24
N SER A 345 26.08 -7.30 10.05
CA SER A 345 26.22 -8.50 10.88
C SER A 345 26.54 -8.23 12.37
N THR A 346 26.91 -7.00 12.73
CA THR A 346 27.21 -6.60 14.11
C THR A 346 25.97 -6.15 14.90
N GLN A 347 24.82 -6.06 14.24
CA GLN A 347 23.57 -5.56 14.80
C GLN A 347 22.45 -6.62 14.71
N TYR A 348 21.48 -6.47 15.61
CA TYR A 348 20.17 -7.09 15.47
C TYR A 348 19.18 -6.05 14.99
N LYS A 349 18.25 -6.49 14.12
CA LYS A 349 16.99 -5.78 13.92
C LYS A 349 15.99 -6.31 14.94
N ILE A 350 15.39 -5.40 15.70
CA ILE A 350 14.47 -5.71 16.79
C ILE A 350 13.09 -5.16 16.43
N HIS A 351 12.08 -6.02 16.50
CA HIS A 351 10.69 -5.71 16.22
C HIS A 351 9.93 -5.71 17.54
N LEU A 352 9.46 -4.53 17.94
CA LEU A 352 8.66 -4.33 19.14
C LEU A 352 7.18 -4.48 18.79
N ARG A 353 6.44 -5.23 19.61
CA ARG A 353 5.01 -5.47 19.45
C ARG A 353 4.28 -5.34 20.76
N SER A 354 3.09 -4.77 20.70
CA SER A 354 2.12 -4.72 21.80
C SER A 354 0.76 -5.14 21.27
N ALA A 355 0.16 -6.14 21.90
CA ALA A 355 -1.11 -6.69 21.44
C ALA A 355 -2.25 -5.72 21.74
N HIS A 356 -3.11 -5.46 20.76
CA HIS A 356 -4.32 -4.65 20.96
C HIS A 356 -5.45 -5.46 21.61
N HIS A 357 -5.52 -6.74 21.30
CA HIS A 357 -6.51 -7.67 21.85
C HIS A 357 -5.84 -8.95 22.32
N ASP A 358 -6.44 -9.62 23.30
CA ASP A 358 -6.07 -10.99 23.63
C ASP A 358 -6.69 -12.02 22.67
N GLN A 359 -6.42 -13.30 22.91
CA GLN A 359 -6.93 -14.41 22.09
C GLN A 359 -8.48 -14.55 22.07
N ASN A 360 -9.18 -13.88 22.99
CA ASN A 360 -10.63 -13.87 23.07
C ASN A 360 -11.23 -12.57 22.51
N GLY A 361 -10.41 -11.68 21.95
CA GLY A 361 -10.85 -10.39 21.43
C GLY A 361 -11.03 -9.31 22.50
N VAL A 362 -10.53 -9.52 23.73
CA VAL A 362 -10.62 -8.51 24.80
C VAL A 362 -9.57 -7.42 24.57
N LEU A 363 -9.99 -6.16 24.59
CA LEU A 363 -9.12 -4.99 24.44
C LEU A 363 -8.05 -4.95 25.54
N LEU A 364 -6.80 -4.80 25.16
CA LEU A 364 -5.66 -4.71 26.06
C LEU A 364 -5.09 -3.29 26.10
N ASN A 365 -4.52 -2.91 27.24
CA ASN A 365 -3.74 -1.68 27.32
C ASN A 365 -2.47 -1.83 26.47
N ARG A 366 -2.33 -0.98 25.45
CA ARG A 366 -1.19 -1.03 24.52
C ARG A 366 -0.01 -0.28 25.11
N PHE A 367 1.15 -0.94 25.07
CA PHE A 367 2.43 -0.31 25.32
C PHE A 367 2.82 0.57 24.13
N ARG A 368 3.43 1.74 24.38
CA ARG A 368 3.91 2.69 23.35
C ARG A 368 5.23 2.22 22.74
N CYS A 369 5.16 1.26 21.82
CA CYS A 369 6.32 0.72 21.10
C CYS A 369 7.04 1.78 20.27
N ASP A 370 6.30 2.74 19.72
CA ASP A 370 6.80 3.90 18.98
C ASP A 370 7.78 4.72 19.82
N VAL A 371 7.34 5.17 21.00
CA VAL A 371 8.14 5.98 21.93
C VAL A 371 9.38 5.22 22.39
N LEU A 372 9.22 3.92 22.70
CA LEU A 372 10.34 3.10 23.10
C LEU A 372 11.36 2.97 21.97
N ALA A 373 10.92 2.67 20.74
CA ALA A 373 11.83 2.56 19.60
C ALA A 373 12.56 3.88 19.32
N GLU A 374 11.87 5.02 19.36
CA GLU A 374 12.46 6.35 19.17
C GLU A 374 13.58 6.65 20.17
N SER A 375 13.44 6.22 21.43
CA SER A 375 14.49 6.38 22.46
C SER A 375 15.80 5.66 22.12
N PHE A 376 15.76 4.72 21.18
CA PHE A 376 16.93 4.01 20.64
C PHE A 376 17.22 4.36 19.17
N GLY A 377 16.66 5.45 18.64
CA GLY A 377 16.85 5.88 17.25
C GLY A 377 16.10 5.01 16.22
N GLY A 378 15.09 4.26 16.66
CA GLY A 378 14.14 3.55 15.81
C GLY A 378 12.85 4.35 15.57
N GLY A 379 11.77 3.64 15.20
CA GLY A 379 10.46 4.25 15.03
C GLY A 379 9.38 3.24 14.62
N GLY A 380 8.14 3.72 14.49
CA GLY A 380 7.01 2.94 14.00
C GLY A 380 5.67 3.41 14.56
N HIS A 381 4.72 2.48 14.67
CA HIS A 381 3.39 2.73 15.21
C HIS A 381 3.29 2.34 16.69
N VAL A 382 2.27 2.88 17.37
CA VAL A 382 1.98 2.66 18.80
C VAL A 382 2.15 1.20 19.23
N GLY A 383 1.59 0.22 18.49
CA GLY A 383 1.70 -1.20 18.84
C GLY A 383 2.72 -2.01 18.02
N ALA A 384 3.44 -1.37 17.10
CA ALA A 384 4.35 -2.04 16.19
C ALA A 384 5.47 -1.09 15.73
N ALA A 385 6.65 -1.26 16.31
CA ALA A 385 7.82 -0.45 16.00
C ALA A 385 9.05 -1.31 15.76
N SER A 386 10.14 -0.71 15.26
CA SER A 386 11.41 -1.40 15.09
C SER A 386 12.60 -0.49 15.35
N LEU A 387 13.71 -1.09 15.76
CA LEU A 387 14.99 -0.43 16.00
C LEU A 387 16.15 -1.37 15.65
N TYR A 388 17.33 -0.80 15.44
CA TYR A 388 18.57 -1.55 15.28
C TYR A 388 19.45 -1.35 16.51
N MET A 389 20.05 -2.44 17.00
CA MET A 389 20.91 -2.38 18.19
C MET A 389 22.12 -3.28 18.01
N LYS A 390 23.29 -2.87 18.51
CA LYS A 390 24.48 -3.73 18.47
C LYS A 390 24.24 -4.99 19.29
N LYS A 391 24.69 -6.14 18.79
CA LYS A 391 24.52 -7.44 19.47
C LYS A 391 25.03 -7.43 20.92
N LYS A 392 26.12 -6.69 21.19
CA LYS A 392 26.68 -6.54 22.54
C LYS A 392 25.80 -5.72 23.47
N GLU A 393 25.11 -4.70 22.96
CA GLU A 393 24.20 -3.86 23.75
C GLU A 393 22.91 -4.62 24.03
N TRP A 394 22.35 -5.30 23.02
CA TRP A 394 21.15 -6.13 23.17
C TRP A 394 21.30 -7.19 24.27
N LYS A 395 22.46 -7.88 24.31
CA LYS A 395 22.75 -8.88 25.35
C LYS A 395 22.71 -8.32 26.77
N LYS A 396 22.97 -7.03 26.98
CA LYS A 396 22.92 -6.40 28.32
C LYS A 396 21.49 -6.18 28.82
N LEU A 397 20.50 -6.18 27.91
CA LEU A 397 19.09 -5.97 28.24
C LEU A 397 18.37 -7.28 28.60
N MET A 398 19.00 -8.42 28.31
CA MET A 398 18.37 -9.74 28.39
C MET A 398 18.73 -10.42 29.70
N PHE A 399 17.72 -10.95 30.39
CA PHE A 399 17.85 -11.75 31.60
C PHE A 399 17.35 -13.17 31.31
N GLU A 400 17.96 -14.16 31.97
CA GLU A 400 17.54 -15.57 31.86
C GLU A 400 16.33 -15.88 32.74
#